data_AF-A0A0F9JQF4-F1
#
_entry.id   AF-A0A0F9JQF4-F1
#
_cell.length_a   1.000
_cell.length_b   1.000
_cell.length_c   1.000
_cell.angle_alpha   90.00
_cell.angle_beta   90.00
_cell.angle_gamma   90.00
#
_symmetry.space_group_name_H-M   'P 1'
#
loop_
_entity.id
_entity.type
_entity.pdbx_description
1 polymer ?
#
loop_
_entity_poly.entity_id
_entity_poly.type
_entity_poly.pdbx_seq_one_letter_code
_entity_poly.pdbx_strand_id
1 'polypeptide(L)'
;MLDTATENTVQGSIAEAVKLCPVSVLFEVVDNCYAGQYRENAVRTEIAINTVYLTPVEQLSTLVHETQHANCELNKCRCCGTTARALQLSEYHAFKAQVKYAVNHASIPGLVDCTLSRIRLGTGKNEHLLHRRACKQIIKLRAFKKLEKLKDFT
;
A
#
# COMPACT_ATOMS: atom_id res chain seq x y z
N MET A 1 -18.15 4.70 -12.23
CA MET A 1 -18.20 5.59 -11.05
C MET A 1 -18.75 4.78 -9.90
N LEU A 2 -18.13 4.85 -8.72
CA LEU A 2 -18.68 4.23 -7.50
C LEU A 2 -19.95 4.99 -7.10
N ASP A 3 -20.91 4.32 -6.47
CA ASP A 3 -22.03 5.04 -5.85
C ASP A 3 -21.54 5.82 -4.61
N THR A 4 -22.32 6.83 -4.22
CA THR A 4 -21.96 7.74 -3.12
C THR A 4 -21.78 7.02 -1.78
N ALA A 5 -22.54 5.94 -1.54
CA ALA A 5 -22.43 5.16 -0.29
C ALA A 5 -21.09 4.40 -0.22
N THR A 6 -20.67 3.83 -1.34
CA THR A 6 -19.40 3.15 -1.51
C THR A 6 -18.24 4.12 -1.34
N GLU A 7 -18.31 5.29 -1.97
CA GLU A 7 -17.29 6.33 -1.85
C GLU A 7 -17.14 6.79 -0.39
N ASN A 8 -18.24 7.04 0.31
CA ASN A 8 -18.21 7.42 1.73
C ASN A 8 -17.59 6.34 2.62
N THR A 9 -17.85 5.06 2.33
CA THR A 9 -17.27 3.94 3.07
C THR A 9 -15.74 3.90 2.92
N VAL A 10 -15.25 4.07 1.69
CA VAL A 10 -13.81 4.11 1.42
C VAL A 10 -13.16 5.34 2.05
N GLN A 11 -13.78 6.52 1.95
CA GLN A 11 -13.28 7.74 2.58
C GLN A 11 -13.21 7.63 4.11
N GLY A 12 -14.22 7.03 4.75
CA GLY A 12 -14.19 6.72 6.19
C GLY A 12 -13.01 5.81 6.55
N SER A 13 -12.74 4.79 5.73
CA SER A 13 -11.62 3.87 5.92
C SER A 13 -10.26 4.56 5.74
N ILE A 14 -10.15 5.52 4.81
CA ILE A 14 -8.96 6.36 4.66
C ILE A 14 -8.74 7.18 5.93
N ALA A 15 -9.77 7.85 6.45
CA ALA A 15 -9.67 8.65 7.66
C ALA A 15 -9.23 7.82 8.87
N GLU A 16 -9.71 6.57 8.99
CA GLU A 16 -9.24 5.64 10.02
C GLU A 16 -7.77 5.24 9.83
N ALA A 17 -7.36 4.90 8.60
CA ALA A 17 -5.98 4.56 8.29
C ALA A 17 -5.02 5.74 8.58
N VAL A 18 -5.42 6.98 8.29
CA VAL A 18 -4.64 8.19 8.61
C VAL A 18 -4.44 8.33 10.13
N LYS A 19 -5.47 8.08 10.95
CA LYS A 19 -5.36 8.16 12.42
C LYS A 19 -4.39 7.13 13.00
N LEU A 20 -4.25 5.97 12.34
CA LEU A 20 -3.35 4.90 12.76
C LEU A 20 -1.94 5.03 12.17
N CYS A 21 -1.72 6.00 11.27
CA CYS A 21 -0.42 6.24 10.66
C CYS A 21 0.55 6.81 11.71
N PRO A 22 1.80 6.30 11.80
CA PRO A 22 2.77 6.77 12.79
C PRO A 22 3.39 8.12 12.44
N VAL A 23 3.08 8.68 11.26
CA VAL A 23 3.61 9.94 10.72
C VAL A 23 2.48 10.72 10.06
N SER A 24 2.68 12.02 9.82
CA SER A 24 1.68 12.84 9.14
C SER A 24 1.41 12.35 7.71
N VAL A 25 0.16 12.43 7.27
CA VAL A 25 -0.26 12.04 5.91
C VAL A 25 -0.73 13.28 5.16
N LEU A 26 -0.23 13.45 3.94
CA LEU A 26 -0.63 14.50 3.02
C LEU A 26 -1.23 13.88 1.76
N PHE A 27 -2.37 14.43 1.35
CA PHE A 27 -3.02 14.12 0.07
C PHE A 27 -2.75 15.31 -0.85
N GLU A 28 -1.86 15.12 -1.82
CA GLU A 28 -1.37 16.22 -2.64
C GLU A 28 -1.20 15.81 -4.11
N VAL A 29 -1.11 16.81 -4.97
CA VAL A 29 -0.69 16.62 -6.36
C VAL A 29 0.83 16.48 -6.35
N VAL A 30 1.33 15.30 -6.68
CA VAL A 30 2.77 15.06 -6.79
C VAL A 30 3.15 15.03 -8.27
N ASP A 31 4.12 15.85 -8.67
CA ASP A 31 4.65 15.93 -10.04
C ASP A 31 5.40 14.66 -10.49
N ASN A 32 5.56 13.68 -9.61
CA ASN A 32 6.22 12.42 -9.90
C ASN A 32 5.20 11.31 -10.18
N CYS A 33 5.61 10.31 -10.97
CA CYS A 33 4.79 9.18 -11.37
C CYS A 33 4.49 8.18 -10.22
N TYR A 34 4.80 8.52 -8.97
CA TYR A 34 4.59 7.63 -7.84
C TYR A 34 3.17 7.78 -7.28
N ALA A 35 2.55 6.65 -6.96
CA ALA A 35 1.24 6.60 -6.30
C ALA A 35 1.29 7.20 -4.88
N GLY A 36 2.41 6.97 -4.18
CA GLY A 36 2.66 7.53 -2.86
C GLY A 36 4.12 7.37 -2.48
N GLN A 37 4.52 8.05 -1.42
CA GLN A 37 5.90 8.04 -0.93
C GLN A 37 5.96 8.40 0.55
N TYR A 38 6.61 7.55 1.34
CA TYR A 38 7.19 7.93 2.62
C TYR A 38 8.40 8.87 2.43
N ARG A 39 8.36 10.04 3.06
CA ARG A 39 9.39 11.09 3.01
C ARG A 39 9.93 11.34 4.40
N GLU A 40 11.24 11.25 4.52
CA GLU A 40 11.95 11.58 5.76
C GLU A 40 13.02 12.62 5.46
N ASN A 41 12.99 13.74 6.17
CA ASN A 41 14.04 14.75 6.15
C ASN A 41 14.31 15.27 7.57
N ALA A 42 15.31 16.15 7.72
CA ALA A 42 15.73 16.65 9.03
C ALA A 42 14.64 17.41 9.82
N VAL A 43 13.55 17.81 9.16
CA VAL A 43 12.50 18.68 9.73
C VAL A 43 11.17 17.94 9.89
N ARG A 44 10.86 16.99 8.99
CA ARG A 44 9.58 16.29 8.98
C ARG A 44 9.70 14.87 8.44
N THR A 45 8.85 14.02 8.99
CA THR A 45 8.59 12.67 8.50
C THR A 45 7.12 12.58 8.14
N GLU A 46 6.81 12.26 6.88
CA GLU A 46 5.45 12.27 6.35
C GLU A 46 5.24 11.22 5.25
N ILE A 47 3.98 10.90 4.97
CA ILE A 47 3.58 10.13 3.80
C ILE A 47 2.81 11.06 2.87
N ALA A 48 3.23 11.12 1.61
CA ALA A 48 2.48 11.81 0.56
C ALA A 48 1.76 10.79 -0.32
N ILE A 49 0.47 11.01 -0.56
CA ILE A 49 -0.38 10.19 -1.43
C ILE A 49 -0.83 11.06 -2.61
N ASN A 50 -0.60 10.57 -3.83
CA ASN A 50 -0.95 11.29 -5.05
C ASN A 50 -2.47 11.24 -5.29
N THR A 51 -3.11 12.40 -5.44
CA THR A 51 -4.56 12.49 -5.63
C THR A 51 -5.01 12.61 -7.08
N VAL A 52 -4.10 12.84 -8.04
CA VAL A 52 -4.48 13.16 -9.42
C VAL A 52 -5.01 11.95 -10.18
N TYR A 53 -4.33 10.80 -10.04
CA TYR A 53 -4.64 9.61 -10.84
C TYR A 53 -5.06 8.40 -9.99
N LEU A 54 -5.16 8.56 -8.67
CA LEU A 54 -5.60 7.50 -7.78
C LEU A 54 -7.05 7.68 -7.39
N THR A 55 -7.85 6.64 -7.61
CA THR A 55 -9.17 6.49 -7.00
C THR A 55 -9.04 6.40 -5.47
N PRO A 56 -10.11 6.67 -4.69
CA PRO A 56 -10.06 6.56 -3.23
C PRO A 56 -9.58 5.20 -2.73
N VAL A 57 -9.96 4.10 -3.40
CA VAL A 57 -9.51 2.76 -3.00
C VAL A 57 -8.02 2.54 -3.27
N GLU A 58 -7.49 3.11 -4.34
CA GLU A 58 -6.06 3.09 -4.63
C GLU A 58 -5.27 3.97 -3.66
N GLN A 59 -5.83 5.12 -3.26
CA GLN A 59 -5.26 5.97 -2.22
C GLN A 59 -5.16 5.21 -0.89
N LEU A 60 -6.24 4.54 -0.46
CA LEU A 60 -6.25 3.70 0.74
C LEU A 60 -5.20 2.59 0.65
N SER A 61 -5.18 1.86 -0.46
CA SER A 61 -4.24 0.75 -0.68
C SER A 61 -2.78 1.23 -0.65
N THR A 62 -2.51 2.40 -1.22
CA THR A 62 -1.20 3.07 -1.19
C THR A 62 -0.84 3.53 0.21
N LEU A 63 -1.77 4.16 0.94
CA LEU A 63 -1.54 4.63 2.29
C LEU A 63 -1.11 3.49 3.22
N VAL A 64 -1.77 2.34 3.15
CA VAL A 64 -1.39 1.15 3.94
C VAL A 64 0.03 0.69 3.59
N HIS A 65 0.39 0.73 2.32
CA HIS A 65 1.73 0.38 1.85
C HIS A 65 2.81 1.32 2.42
N GLU A 66 2.63 2.63 2.25
CA GLU A 66 3.57 3.64 2.75
C GLU A 66 3.63 3.68 4.28
N THR A 67 2.51 3.42 4.96
CA THR A 67 2.44 3.32 6.43
C THR A 67 3.35 2.21 6.94
N GLN A 68 3.45 1.10 6.20
CA GLN A 68 4.35 0.03 6.57
C GLN A 68 5.82 0.40 6.34
N HIS A 69 6.15 1.19 5.32
CA HIS A 69 7.49 1.75 5.16
C HIS A 69 7.86 2.64 6.36
N ALA A 70 6.98 3.58 6.71
CA ALA A 70 7.16 4.44 7.88
C ALA A 70 7.39 3.61 9.18
N ASN A 71 6.57 2.59 9.40
CA ASN A 71 6.72 1.70 10.55
C ASN A 71 8.07 0.94 10.55
N CYS A 72 8.56 0.50 9.38
CA CYS A 72 9.84 -0.20 9.31
C CYS A 72 11.01 0.72 9.67
N GLU A 73 11.00 1.96 9.17
CA GLU A 73 12.03 2.96 9.47
C GLU A 73 12.00 3.38 10.94
N LEU A 74 10.83 3.77 11.47
CA LEU A 74 10.69 4.22 12.86
C LEU A 74 11.07 3.14 13.89
N ASN A 75 10.78 1.87 13.60
CA ASN A 75 11.14 0.75 14.47
C ASN A 75 12.53 0.17 14.20
N LYS A 76 13.33 0.80 13.33
CA LYS A 76 14.68 0.34 12.94
C LYS A 76 14.70 -1.14 12.56
N CYS A 77 13.69 -1.56 11.80
CA CYS A 77 13.58 -2.92 11.29
C CYS A 77 14.87 -3.31 10.56
N ARG A 78 15.28 -4.58 10.56
CA ARG A 78 16.43 -5.03 9.71
C ARG A 78 16.22 -4.83 8.21
N CYS A 79 15.03 -4.43 7.81
CA CYS A 79 14.62 -4.05 6.48
C CYS A 79 14.84 -2.56 6.16
N CYS A 80 15.14 -1.71 7.16
CA CYS A 80 15.54 -0.32 6.94
C CYS A 80 17.03 -0.25 6.55
N GLY A 81 17.36 0.56 5.55
CA GLY A 81 18.74 0.75 5.09
C GLY A 81 18.88 0.82 3.57
N THR A 82 20.08 1.21 3.12
CA THR A 82 20.35 1.55 1.72
C THR A 82 20.79 0.37 0.86
N THR A 83 20.98 -0.82 1.46
CA THR A 83 21.37 -2.00 0.69
C THR A 83 20.19 -2.47 -0.17
N ALA A 84 20.47 -2.96 -1.39
CA ALA A 84 19.43 -3.52 -2.26
C ALA A 84 18.59 -4.62 -1.56
N ARG A 85 19.22 -5.38 -0.64
CA ARG A 85 18.53 -6.39 0.17
C ARG A 85 17.58 -5.78 1.20
N ALA A 86 18.01 -4.73 1.91
CA ALA A 86 17.17 -4.03 2.88
C ALA A 86 15.96 -3.41 2.18
N LEU A 87 16.19 -2.66 1.10
CA LEU A 87 15.12 -2.06 0.29
C LEU A 87 14.15 -3.12 -0.25
N GLN A 88 14.64 -4.24 -0.78
CA GLN A 88 13.76 -5.35 -1.22
C GLN A 88 12.92 -5.94 -0.08
N LEU A 89 13.48 -6.02 1.13
CA LEU A 89 12.76 -6.54 2.30
C LEU A 89 11.71 -5.55 2.81
N SER A 90 12.00 -4.24 2.74
CA SER A 90 11.05 -3.17 3.05
C SER A 90 9.82 -3.25 2.14
N GLU A 91 10.03 -3.35 0.83
CA GLU A 91 8.97 -3.58 -0.16
C GLU A 91 8.15 -4.84 0.11
N TYR A 92 8.83 -5.95 0.45
CA TYR A 92 8.14 -7.18 0.82
C TYR A 92 7.25 -6.98 2.06
N HIS A 93 7.70 -6.25 3.08
CA HIS A 93 6.87 -5.95 4.25
C HIS A 93 5.67 -5.08 3.87
N ALA A 94 5.88 -4.05 3.06
CA ALA A 94 4.82 -3.14 2.62
C ALA A 94 3.71 -3.87 1.86
N PHE A 95 4.05 -4.66 0.83
CA PHE A 95 3.06 -5.47 0.12
C PHE A 95 2.40 -6.54 1.03
N LYS A 96 3.15 -7.12 1.97
CA LYS A 96 2.59 -8.10 2.92
C LYS A 96 1.57 -7.44 3.86
N ALA A 97 1.84 -6.23 4.33
CA ALA A 97 0.90 -5.46 5.13
C ALA A 97 -0.35 -5.12 4.33
N GLN A 98 -0.18 -4.67 3.08
CA GLN A 98 -1.27 -4.38 2.15
C GLN A 98 -2.20 -5.61 1.93
N VAL A 99 -1.63 -6.80 1.69
CA VAL A 99 -2.42 -8.05 1.58
C VAL A 99 -3.16 -8.36 2.88
N LYS A 100 -2.48 -8.28 4.02
CA LYS A 100 -3.11 -8.56 5.32
C LYS A 100 -4.25 -7.60 5.61
N TYR A 101 -4.06 -6.32 5.31
CA TYR A 101 -5.08 -5.30 5.49
C TYR A 101 -6.30 -5.60 4.62
N ALA A 102 -6.11 -5.90 3.34
CA ALA A 102 -7.21 -6.25 2.43
C ALA A 102 -7.94 -7.54 2.85
N VAL A 103 -7.23 -8.53 3.38
CA VAL A 103 -7.85 -9.75 3.94
C VAL A 103 -8.73 -9.45 5.15
N ASN A 104 -8.28 -8.54 6.03
CA ASN A 104 -9.00 -8.19 7.26
C ASN A 104 -10.15 -7.22 7.02
N HIS A 105 -10.10 -6.45 5.94
CA HIS A 105 -11.08 -5.44 5.57
C HIS A 105 -11.71 -5.74 4.21
N ALA A 106 -12.00 -7.03 3.95
CA ALA A 106 -12.56 -7.49 2.69
C ALA A 106 -13.94 -6.88 2.38
N SER A 107 -14.64 -6.33 3.38
CA SER A 107 -15.89 -5.61 3.22
C SER A 107 -15.72 -4.20 2.63
N ILE A 108 -14.50 -3.64 2.56
CA ILE A 108 -14.26 -2.34 1.92
C ILE A 108 -14.37 -2.53 0.41
N PRO A 109 -15.33 -1.85 -0.27
CA PRO A 109 -15.55 -2.07 -1.69
C PRO A 109 -14.31 -1.81 -2.55
N GLY A 110 -14.02 -2.74 -3.46
CA GLY A 110 -12.91 -2.65 -4.41
C GLY A 110 -11.50 -2.86 -3.82
N LEU A 111 -11.34 -2.96 -2.49
CA LEU A 111 -10.02 -3.05 -1.86
C LEU A 111 -9.30 -4.36 -2.18
N VAL A 112 -10.03 -5.48 -2.17
CA VAL A 112 -9.51 -6.80 -2.54
C VAL A 112 -9.00 -6.79 -3.98
N ASP A 113 -9.83 -6.28 -4.89
CA ASP A 113 -9.52 -6.20 -6.32
C ASP A 113 -8.36 -5.27 -6.64
N CYS A 114 -8.34 -4.08 -6.04
CA CYS A 114 -7.25 -3.13 -6.14
C CYS A 114 -5.93 -3.77 -5.67
N THR A 115 -5.94 -4.43 -4.51
CA THR A 115 -4.75 -5.05 -3.92
C THR A 115 -4.23 -6.21 -4.78
N LEU A 116 -5.12 -7.10 -5.24
CA LEU A 116 -4.76 -8.21 -6.13
C LEU A 116 -4.18 -7.70 -7.45
N SER A 117 -4.82 -6.71 -8.06
CA SER A 117 -4.42 -6.12 -9.34
C SER A 117 -3.04 -5.49 -9.22
N ARG A 118 -2.81 -4.68 -8.19
CA ARG A 118 -1.52 -4.01 -7.95
C ARG A 118 -0.37 -5.00 -7.74
N ILE A 119 -0.57 -6.05 -6.95
CA ILE A 119 0.47 -7.07 -6.73
C ILE A 119 0.76 -7.85 -8.02
N ARG A 120 -0.27 -8.17 -8.81
CA ARG A 120 -0.10 -8.87 -10.10
C ARG A 120 0.65 -8.00 -11.11
N LEU A 121 0.26 -6.73 -11.25
CA LEU A 121 0.97 -5.73 -12.07
C LEU A 121 2.43 -5.63 -11.64
N GLY A 122 2.66 -5.55 -10.33
CA GLY A 122 3.98 -5.55 -9.70
C GLY A 122 4.88 -6.72 -10.10
N THR A 123 4.35 -7.86 -10.56
CA THR A 123 5.18 -8.98 -11.06
C THR A 123 5.70 -8.80 -12.50
N GLY A 124 5.17 -7.80 -13.21
CA GLY A 124 5.46 -7.46 -14.59
C GLY A 124 6.94 -7.16 -14.87
N LYS A 125 7.34 -7.23 -16.13
CA LYS A 125 8.75 -7.00 -16.52
C LYS A 125 9.17 -5.53 -16.49
N ASN A 126 8.20 -4.61 -16.58
CA ASN A 126 8.43 -3.16 -16.63
C ASN A 126 8.48 -2.51 -15.23
N GLU A 127 8.26 -3.31 -14.19
CA GLU A 127 8.25 -2.83 -12.80
C GLU A 127 9.65 -2.69 -12.24
N HIS A 128 9.81 -1.78 -11.29
CA HIS A 128 11.06 -1.61 -10.56
C HIS A 128 11.52 -2.95 -9.96
N LEU A 129 12.81 -3.28 -10.10
CA LEU A 129 13.32 -4.62 -9.80
C LEU A 129 13.00 -5.10 -8.37
N LEU A 130 13.03 -4.17 -7.40
CA LEU A 130 12.74 -4.46 -6.00
C LEU A 130 11.26 -4.79 -5.79
N HIS A 131 10.34 -3.99 -6.37
CA HIS A 131 8.89 -4.23 -6.35
C HIS A 131 8.57 -5.58 -6.96
N ARG A 132 9.16 -5.86 -8.12
CA ARG A 132 8.98 -7.12 -8.82
C ARG A 132 9.39 -8.33 -8.01
N ARG A 133 10.53 -8.27 -7.34
CA ARG A 133 11.01 -9.35 -6.48
C ARG A 133 10.15 -9.52 -5.22
N ALA A 134 9.68 -8.44 -4.63
CA ALA A 134 8.76 -8.48 -3.50
C ALA A 134 7.42 -9.11 -3.89
N CYS A 135 6.75 -8.60 -4.93
CA CYS A 135 5.47 -9.11 -5.43
C CYS A 135 5.53 -10.61 -5.79
N LYS A 136 6.60 -11.07 -6.44
CA LYS A 136 6.80 -12.50 -6.74
C LYS A 136 6.90 -13.39 -5.50
N GLN A 137 7.32 -12.86 -4.36
CA GLN A 137 7.30 -13.59 -3.09
C GLN A 137 5.90 -13.53 -2.45
N ILE A 138 5.23 -12.39 -2.53
CA ILE A 138 3.89 -12.18 -1.98
C ILE A 138 2.87 -13.16 -2.55
N ILE A 139 2.88 -13.39 -3.88
CA ILE A 139 1.94 -14.31 -4.53
C ILE A 139 2.03 -15.77 -4.03
N LYS A 140 3.14 -16.13 -3.37
CA LYS A 140 3.36 -17.46 -2.78
C LYS A 140 2.81 -17.57 -1.35
N LEU A 141 2.40 -16.46 -0.73
CA LEU A 141 1.92 -16.44 0.64
C LEU A 141 0.51 -17.01 0.76
N ARG A 142 0.25 -17.76 1.84
CA ARG A 142 -1.10 -18.21 2.19
C ARG A 142 -2.09 -17.06 2.34
N ALA A 143 -1.64 -15.92 2.85
CA ALA A 143 -2.47 -14.71 2.98
C ALA A 143 -2.92 -14.19 1.61
N PHE A 144 -2.04 -14.20 0.60
CA PHE A 144 -2.41 -13.83 -0.76
C PHE A 144 -3.40 -14.83 -1.37
N LYS A 145 -3.20 -16.13 -1.15
CA LYS A 145 -4.17 -17.16 -1.57
C LYS A 145 -5.53 -17.03 -0.89
N LYS A 146 -5.57 -16.58 0.37
CA LYS A 146 -6.81 -16.23 1.05
C LYS A 146 -7.47 -15.01 0.40
N LEU A 147 -6.70 -13.97 0.09
CA LEU A 147 -7.19 -12.78 -0.60
C LEU A 147 -7.80 -13.12 -1.98
N GLU A 148 -7.14 -14.00 -2.75
CA GLU A 148 -7.67 -14.48 -4.05
C GLU A 148 -9.03 -15.16 -3.91
N LYS A 149 -9.26 -15.93 -2.83
CA LYS A 149 -10.55 -16.56 -2.58
C LYS A 149 -11.63 -15.57 -2.16
N LEU A 150 -11.26 -14.48 -1.48
CA LEU A 150 -12.22 -13.47 -1.02
C LEU A 150 -12.80 -12.65 -2.17
N LYS A 151 -12.04 -12.49 -3.27
CA LYS A 151 -12.50 -11.81 -4.49
C LYS A 151 -13.80 -12.39 -5.04
N ASP A 152 -14.00 -13.71 -4.89
CA ASP A 152 -15.20 -14.39 -5.41
C ASP A 152 -16.46 -14.12 -4.55
N PHE A 153 -16.32 -13.43 -3.41
CA PHE A 153 -17.40 -13.14 -2.46
C PHE A 153 -17.65 -11.64 -2.25
N THR A 154 -16.89 -10.78 -2.91
CA THR A 154 -16.96 -9.30 -2.84
C THR A 154 -17.36 -8.73 -4.18
#